data_AF-A0A536XDW8-F1
#
_entry.id   AF-A0A536XDW8-F1
#
_cell.length_a   1.000
_cell.length_b   1.000
_cell.length_c   1.000
_cell.angle_alpha   90.00
_cell.angle_beta   90.00
_cell.angle_gamma   90.00
#
_symmetry.space_group_name_H-M   'P 1'
#
loop_
_entity.id
_entity.type
_entity.pdbx_description
1 polymer ?
#
loop_
_entity_poly.entity_id
_entity_poly.type
_entity_poly.pdbx_seq_one_letter_code
_entity_poly.pdbx_strand_id
1 'polypeptide(L)'
;MVIMRVQVALVLCAALIPPGVAKEAALTSIASCVSDARISFGPGDHSAVLDDTDARAVGAAITRLYPVVERDGALPSRVLLWQPRSGELLYVALLANPDRPTEQCFTATFAASKFDATLLLRLKYFFSGADKP
;
A
#
# COMPACT_ATOMS: atom_id res chain seq x y z
N MET A 1 41.60 -11.76 -47.67
CA MET A 1 41.20 -12.92 -46.85
C MET A 1 40.28 -12.40 -45.76
N VAL A 2 38.96 -12.50 -45.96
CA VAL A 2 37.94 -11.81 -45.14
C VAL A 2 37.44 -12.77 -44.06
N ILE A 3 37.63 -12.40 -42.79
CA ILE A 3 37.25 -13.20 -41.62
C ILE A 3 35.75 -13.02 -41.37
N MET A 4 34.97 -14.06 -41.69
CA MET A 4 33.53 -14.14 -41.46
C MET A 4 33.27 -14.41 -39.97
N ARG A 5 32.86 -13.40 -39.21
CA ARG A 5 32.46 -13.55 -37.80
C ARG A 5 30.98 -13.91 -37.72
N VAL A 6 30.70 -15.18 -37.45
CA VAL A 6 29.37 -15.68 -37.10
C VAL A 6 29.03 -15.16 -35.70
N GLN A 7 28.11 -14.20 -35.60
CA GLN A 7 27.54 -13.79 -34.32
C GLN A 7 26.47 -14.80 -33.92
N VAL A 8 26.79 -15.61 -32.91
CA VAL A 8 25.83 -16.46 -32.21
C VAL A 8 24.90 -15.54 -31.40
N ALA A 9 23.64 -15.44 -31.82
CA ALA A 9 22.60 -14.72 -31.11
C ALA A 9 22.28 -15.45 -29.80
N LEU A 10 22.74 -14.88 -28.69
CA LEU A 10 22.35 -15.31 -27.35
C LEU A 10 20.90 -14.84 -27.12
N VAL A 11 19.93 -15.74 -27.32
CA VAL A 11 18.53 -15.51 -26.93
C VAL A 11 18.49 -15.48 -25.41
N LEU A 12 18.55 -14.28 -24.86
CA LEU A 12 18.30 -14.01 -23.44
C LEU A 12 16.83 -14.38 -23.19
N CYS A 13 16.58 -15.53 -22.56
CA CYS A 13 15.29 -15.81 -21.92
C CYS A 13 15.13 -14.79 -20.79
N ALA A 14 14.52 -13.64 -21.11
CA ALA A 14 13.95 -12.75 -20.13
C ALA A 14 12.88 -13.54 -19.38
N ALA A 15 13.25 -14.06 -18.21
CA ALA A 15 12.30 -14.58 -17.25
C ALA A 15 11.30 -13.45 -16.97
N LEU A 16 10.05 -13.68 -17.37
CA LEU A 16 8.89 -12.87 -17.01
C LEU A 16 8.76 -12.90 -15.48
N ILE A 17 9.46 -11.99 -14.82
CA ILE A 17 9.15 -11.64 -13.44
C ILE A 17 7.85 -10.82 -13.53
N PRO A 18 6.71 -11.31 -13.02
CA PRO A 18 5.51 -10.49 -12.98
C PRO A 18 5.83 -9.22 -12.18
N PRO A 19 5.49 -8.02 -12.67
CA PRO A 19 5.65 -6.78 -11.91
C PRO A 19 4.58 -6.78 -10.81
N GLY A 20 4.88 -7.43 -9.69
CA GLY A 20 3.89 -7.61 -8.64
C GLY A 20 4.30 -8.66 -7.64
N VAL A 21 5.45 -8.47 -6.98
CA VAL A 21 5.61 -8.53 -5.53
C VAL A 21 6.98 -7.89 -5.27
N ALA A 22 7.05 -6.55 -5.33
CA ALA A 22 8.08 -5.91 -4.54
C ALA A 22 7.73 -6.26 -3.10
N LYS A 23 8.50 -7.15 -2.48
CA LYS A 23 8.39 -7.46 -1.06
C LYS A 23 8.78 -6.18 -0.32
N GLU A 24 7.79 -5.31 -0.13
CA GLU A 24 7.90 -4.03 0.54
C GLU A 24 8.60 -4.29 1.87
N ALA A 25 9.66 -3.53 2.17
CA ALA A 25 10.34 -3.64 3.45
C ALA A 25 9.28 -3.51 4.54
N ALA A 26 9.28 -4.44 5.50
CA ALA A 26 8.27 -4.49 6.55
C ALA A 26 8.24 -3.14 7.29
N LEU A 27 7.17 -2.37 7.07
CA LEU A 27 6.96 -1.09 7.72
C LEU A 27 6.84 -1.36 9.23
N THR A 28 7.77 -0.85 10.04
CA THR A 28 7.78 -1.10 11.50
C THR A 28 6.97 -0.07 12.27
N SER A 29 6.87 1.15 11.74
CA SER A 29 6.01 2.20 12.29
C SER A 29 5.76 3.30 11.27
N ILE A 30 4.72 4.10 11.50
CA ILE A 30 4.43 5.32 10.75
C ILE A 30 4.07 6.46 11.70
N ALA A 31 4.70 7.61 11.52
CA ALA A 31 4.47 8.82 12.32
C ALA A 31 3.23 9.58 11.83
N SER A 32 2.62 10.37 12.72
CA SER A 32 1.54 11.29 12.35
C SER A 32 2.08 12.51 11.63
N CYS A 33 1.33 13.04 10.66
CA CYS A 33 1.67 14.29 9.97
C CYS A 33 1.39 15.54 10.81
N VAL A 34 0.60 15.41 11.89
CA VAL A 34 0.00 16.56 12.60
C VAL A 34 0.19 16.50 14.12
N SER A 35 0.91 15.48 14.62
CA SER A 35 1.17 15.30 16.05
C SER A 35 2.39 14.39 16.28
N ASP A 36 2.80 14.22 17.54
CA ASP A 36 3.86 13.28 17.92
C ASP A 36 3.40 11.80 17.94
N ALA A 37 2.15 11.52 17.56
CA ALA A 37 1.60 10.17 17.58
C ALA A 37 2.28 9.25 16.54
N ARG A 38 2.25 7.94 16.81
CA ARG A 38 2.83 6.91 15.95
C ARG A 38 1.97 5.65 15.95
N ILE A 39 1.80 5.06 14.78
CA ILE A 39 1.30 3.69 14.62
C ILE A 39 2.51 2.78 14.59
N SER A 40 2.53 1.75 15.44
CA SER A 40 3.57 0.72 15.47
C SER A 40 2.98 -0.59 14.98
N PHE A 41 3.68 -1.25 14.05
CA PHE A 41 3.26 -2.52 13.48
C PHE A 41 3.98 -3.66 14.19
N GLY A 42 3.20 -4.58 14.76
CA GLY A 42 3.70 -5.65 15.62
C GLY A 42 3.62 -7.05 14.99
N PRO A 43 4.27 -8.05 15.60
CA PRO A 43 4.06 -9.44 15.24
C PRO A 43 2.57 -9.84 15.33
N GLY A 44 2.05 -10.42 14.25
CA GLY A 44 0.65 -10.83 14.13
C GLY A 44 -0.29 -9.75 13.59
N ASP A 45 0.22 -8.55 13.32
CA ASP A 45 -0.48 -7.57 12.49
C ASP A 45 -0.36 -7.95 11.02
N HIS A 46 -1.37 -7.58 10.23
CA HIS A 46 -1.28 -7.61 8.77
C HIS A 46 -1.38 -6.18 8.24
N SER A 47 -0.46 -5.80 7.37
CA SER A 47 -0.47 -4.47 6.75
C SER A 47 -0.07 -4.57 5.30
N ALA A 48 -0.75 -3.82 4.43
CA ALA A 48 -0.40 -3.71 3.02
C ALA A 48 -0.71 -2.31 2.50
N VAL A 49 0.22 -1.73 1.74
CA VAL A 49 -0.07 -0.51 0.99
C VAL A 49 -0.94 -0.91 -0.21
N LEU A 50 -2.09 -0.24 -0.35
CA LEU A 50 -2.98 -0.47 -1.48
C LEU A 50 -2.30 0.01 -2.77
N ASP A 51 -2.50 -0.74 -3.86
CA ASP A 51 -2.14 -0.25 -5.18
C ASP A 51 -2.93 1.01 -5.55
N ASP A 52 -2.45 1.73 -6.56
CA ASP A 52 -3.00 3.02 -6.97
C ASP A 52 -4.49 2.97 -7.31
N THR A 53 -4.99 1.86 -7.84
CA THR A 53 -6.40 1.72 -8.24
C THR A 53 -7.28 1.56 -7.02
N ASP A 54 -6.88 0.68 -6.10
CA ASP A 54 -7.62 0.44 -4.86
C ASP A 54 -7.55 1.65 -3.92
N ALA A 55 -6.38 2.30 -3.83
CA ALA A 55 -6.19 3.51 -3.04
C ALA A 55 -7.11 4.64 -3.52
N ARG A 56 -7.25 4.85 -4.84
CA ARG A 56 -8.20 5.83 -5.40
C ARG A 56 -9.65 5.48 -5.10
N ALA A 57 -10.03 4.21 -5.22
CA ALA A 57 -11.39 3.76 -4.93
C ALA A 57 -11.76 3.99 -3.45
N VAL A 58 -10.86 3.61 -2.54
CA VAL A 58 -11.03 3.84 -1.10
C VAL A 58 -11.01 5.33 -0.78
N GLY A 59 -10.10 6.10 -1.37
CA GLY A 59 -10.04 7.56 -1.22
C GLY A 59 -11.35 8.23 -1.63
N ALA A 60 -11.92 7.86 -2.77
CA ALA A 60 -13.23 8.36 -3.21
C ALA A 60 -14.37 7.98 -2.25
N ALA A 61 -14.34 6.77 -1.69
CA ALA A 61 -15.31 6.34 -0.69
C ALA A 61 -15.17 7.10 0.63
N ILE A 62 -13.93 7.38 1.07
CA ILE A 62 -13.62 8.23 2.23
C ILE A 62 -14.19 9.62 2.02
N THR A 63 -13.91 10.28 0.89
CA THR A 63 -14.41 11.62 0.61
C THR A 63 -15.93 11.68 0.57
N ARG A 64 -16.60 10.64 0.05
CA ARG A 64 -18.06 10.55 0.04
C ARG A 64 -18.66 10.53 1.45
N LEU A 65 -18.04 9.78 2.38
CA LEU A 65 -18.50 9.66 3.76
C LEU A 65 -18.04 10.83 4.64
N TYR A 66 -16.88 11.40 4.33
CA TYR A 66 -16.22 12.46 5.09
C TYR A 66 -15.78 13.62 4.17
N PRO A 67 -16.72 14.47 3.70
CA PRO A 67 -16.41 15.55 2.75
C PRO A 67 -15.39 16.58 3.27
N VAL A 68 -15.20 16.63 4.60
CA VAL A 68 -14.19 17.49 5.23
C VAL A 68 -12.75 17.16 4.78
N VAL A 69 -12.48 15.90 4.44
CA VAL A 69 -11.14 15.44 4.00
C VAL A 69 -10.70 16.15 2.71
N GLU A 70 -11.63 16.34 1.78
CA GLU A 70 -11.34 17.06 0.52
C GLU A 70 -11.23 18.56 0.75
N ARG A 71 -12.11 19.14 1.58
CA ARG A 71 -12.11 20.58 1.88
C ARG A 71 -10.80 21.04 2.50
N ASP A 72 -10.20 20.22 3.34
CA ASP A 72 -8.97 20.54 4.07
C ASP A 72 -7.70 20.17 3.28
N GLY A 73 -7.85 19.71 2.01
CA GLY A 73 -6.71 19.31 1.18
C GLY A 73 -5.99 18.06 1.67
N ALA A 74 -6.62 17.26 2.53
CA ALA A 74 -6.03 16.10 3.20
C ALA A 74 -6.30 14.79 2.45
N LEU A 75 -6.48 14.85 1.13
CA LEU A 75 -6.73 13.65 0.32
C LEU A 75 -5.52 12.71 0.37
N PRO A 76 -5.71 11.43 0.74
CA PRO A 76 -4.60 10.49 0.86
C PRO A 76 -3.92 10.29 -0.50
N SER A 77 -2.59 10.40 -0.52
CA SER A 77 -1.77 10.04 -1.69
C SER A 77 -1.52 8.53 -1.76
N ARG A 78 -1.56 7.87 -0.59
CA ARG A 78 -1.48 6.42 -0.40
C ARG A 78 -2.46 6.01 0.69
N VAL A 79 -2.89 4.76 0.64
CA VAL A 79 -3.73 4.17 1.69
C VAL A 79 -3.10 2.85 2.11
N LEU A 80 -2.91 2.68 3.41
CA LEU A 80 -2.48 1.41 4.00
C LEU A 80 -3.71 0.70 4.57
N LEU A 81 -3.90 -0.57 4.19
CA LEU A 81 -4.83 -1.47 4.86
C LEU A 81 -4.10 -2.11 6.04
N TRP A 82 -4.62 -1.96 7.25
CA TRP A 82 -3.99 -2.49 8.47
C TRP A 82 -5.00 -3.23 9.33
N GLN A 83 -4.67 -4.48 9.65
CA GLN A 83 -5.35 -5.31 10.64
C GLN A 83 -4.40 -5.48 11.83
N PRO A 84 -4.62 -4.73 12.94
CA PRO A 84 -3.96 -5.03 14.20
C PRO A 84 -4.31 -6.44 14.67
N ARG A 85 -3.40 -7.11 15.37
CA ARG A 85 -3.63 -8.43 15.98
C ARG A 85 -4.90 -8.48 16.82
N SER A 86 -5.12 -7.42 17.61
CA SER A 86 -6.34 -7.21 18.40
C SER A 86 -6.94 -5.87 18.00
N GLY A 87 -7.90 -5.90 17.08
CA GLY A 87 -8.54 -4.68 16.61
C GLY A 87 -9.42 -4.91 15.39
N GLU A 88 -10.08 -3.84 14.97
CA GLU A 88 -10.78 -3.83 13.70
C GLU A 88 -9.83 -3.54 12.54
N LEU A 89 -10.25 -3.92 11.34
CA LEU A 89 -9.55 -3.57 10.10
C LEU A 89 -9.66 -2.07 9.85
N LEU A 90 -8.55 -1.42 9.50
CA LEU A 90 -8.44 0.01 9.31
C LEU A 90 -7.89 0.36 7.94
N TYR A 91 -8.39 1.45 7.37
CA TYR A 91 -7.68 2.19 6.33
C TYR A 91 -6.90 3.34 6.99
N VAL A 92 -5.61 3.41 6.76
CA VAL A 92 -4.74 4.49 7.23
C VAL A 92 -4.43 5.39 6.03
N ALA A 93 -4.89 6.64 6.09
CA ALA A 93 -4.64 7.64 5.06
C ALA A 93 -3.24 8.22 5.22
N LEU A 94 -2.43 8.10 4.17
CA LEU A 94 -1.03 8.51 4.16
C LEU A 94 -0.82 9.73 3.26
N LEU A 95 0.06 10.61 3.70
CA LEU A 95 0.54 11.78 2.98
C LEU A 95 2.08 11.75 2.91
N ALA A 96 2.64 12.53 1.99
CA ALA A 96 4.06 12.86 2.06
C ALA A 96 4.32 13.64 3.35
N ASN A 97 5.38 13.29 4.06
CA ASN A 97 5.74 13.98 5.30
C ASN A 97 6.29 15.38 4.96
N PRO A 98 5.69 16.46 5.47
CA PRO A 98 6.11 17.83 5.13
C PRO A 98 7.52 18.15 5.63
N ASP A 99 7.91 17.58 6.78
CA ASP A 99 9.24 17.80 7.38
C ASP A 99 10.30 16.86 6.82
N ARG A 100 9.87 15.74 6.24
CA ARG A 100 10.73 14.70 5.67
C ARG A 100 10.16 14.21 4.34
N PRO A 101 10.38 14.92 3.22
CA PRO A 101 9.70 14.66 1.95
C PRO A 101 9.90 13.26 1.35
N THR A 102 10.92 12.52 1.81
CA THR A 102 11.19 11.13 1.40
C THR A 102 10.43 10.10 2.24
N GLU A 103 9.77 10.52 3.32
CA GLU A 103 9.01 9.69 4.24
C GLU A 103 7.50 9.92 4.05
N GLN A 104 6.70 8.94 4.45
CA GLN A 104 5.25 9.08 4.56
C GLN A 104 4.85 9.22 6.03
N CYS A 105 3.76 9.93 6.27
CA CYS A 105 3.12 10.04 7.58
C CYS A 105 1.62 9.77 7.43
N PHE A 106 0.96 9.38 8.52
CA PHE A 106 -0.49 9.22 8.52
C PHE A 106 -1.19 10.51 8.97
N THR A 107 -2.34 10.80 8.38
CA THR A 107 -3.18 11.93 8.78
C THR A 107 -4.43 11.47 9.52
N ALA A 108 -4.99 10.31 9.14
CA ALA A 108 -6.22 9.78 9.71
C ALA A 108 -6.29 8.26 9.58
N THR A 109 -7.11 7.64 10.43
CA THR A 109 -7.53 6.25 10.31
C THR A 109 -9.04 6.17 10.15
N PHE A 110 -9.50 5.21 9.37
CA PHE A 110 -10.91 4.97 9.09
C PHE A 110 -11.24 3.50 9.37
N ALA A 111 -12.29 3.27 10.15
CA ALA A 111 -12.83 1.92 10.36
C ALA A 111 -13.25 1.31 9.02
N ALA A 112 -12.58 0.23 8.59
CA ALA A 112 -12.84 -0.37 7.29
C ALA A 112 -14.25 -0.97 7.19
N SER A 113 -14.88 -1.26 8.33
CA SER A 113 -16.28 -1.70 8.42
C SER A 113 -17.30 -0.72 7.83
N LYS A 114 -16.90 0.53 7.53
CA LYS A 114 -17.75 1.55 6.90
C LYS A 114 -17.75 1.52 5.37
N PHE A 115 -16.95 0.67 4.74
CA PHE A 115 -16.76 0.67 3.28
C PHE A 115 -17.08 -0.71 2.69
N ASP A 116 -17.89 -0.74 1.63
CA ASP A 116 -18.37 -1.99 1.01
C ASP A 116 -17.25 -2.82 0.37
N ALA A 117 -16.20 -2.16 -0.15
CA ALA A 117 -15.07 -2.82 -0.81
C ALA A 117 -14.15 -3.59 0.15
N THR A 118 -14.32 -3.42 1.47
CA THR A 118 -13.41 -3.91 2.51
C THR A 118 -13.19 -5.41 2.46
N LEU A 119 -14.23 -6.21 2.23
CA LEU A 119 -14.10 -7.67 2.19
C LEU A 119 -13.19 -8.12 1.03
N LEU A 120 -13.42 -7.57 -0.17
CA LEU A 120 -12.65 -7.93 -1.36
C LEU A 120 -11.19 -7.50 -1.24
N LEU A 121 -10.96 -6.30 -0.71
CA LEU A 121 -9.60 -5.79 -0.48
C LEU A 121 -8.87 -6.62 0.58
N ARG A 122 -9.54 -6.99 1.68
CA ARG A 122 -8.94 -7.89 2.68
C ARG A 122 -8.51 -9.22 2.06
N LEU A 123 -9.35 -9.83 1.22
CA LEU A 123 -9.02 -11.06 0.50
C LEU A 123 -7.79 -10.87 -0.39
N LYS A 124 -7.79 -9.83 -1.23
CA LYS A 124 -6.70 -9.50 -2.14
C LYS A 124 -5.35 -9.34 -1.42
N TYR A 125 -5.31 -8.52 -0.38
CA TYR A 125 -4.04 -8.11 0.23
C TYR A 125 -3.53 -9.06 1.31
N PHE A 126 -4.42 -9.79 2.01
CA PHE A 126 -4.00 -10.65 3.12
C PHE A 126 -4.14 -12.14 2.85
N PHE A 127 -4.88 -12.54 1.81
CA PHE A 127 -5.19 -13.96 1.56
C PHE A 127 -4.88 -14.45 0.13
N SER A 128 -4.72 -13.57 -0.86
CA SER A 128 -4.43 -13.97 -2.25
C SER A 128 -2.97 -14.37 -2.54
N GLY A 129 -2.20 -14.71 -1.49
CA GLY A 129 -0.83 -15.22 -1.58
C GLY A 129 -0.50 -16.29 -0.54
N ALA A 130 -1.51 -16.93 0.09
CA ALA A 130 -1.25 -18.11 0.90
C ALA A 130 -0.68 -19.20 -0.02
N ASP A 131 0.56 -19.61 0.26
CA ASP A 131 1.23 -20.73 -0.39
C ASP A 131 0.22 -21.85 -0.64
N LYS A 132 0.02 -22.14 -1.93
CA LYS A 132 -0.63 -23.36 -2.38
C LYS A 132 0.23 -24.53 -1.85
N PRO A 133 -0.36 -25.58 -1.25
CA PRO A 133 0.40 -26.71 -0.71
C PRO A 133 1.28 -27.37 -1.76
#